data_AF-A0A2D6FLD9-F1
#
_entry.id   AF-A0A2D6FLD9-F1
#
_cell.length_a   1.000
_cell.length_b   1.000
_cell.length_c   1.000
_cell.angle_alpha   90.00
_cell.angle_beta   90.00
_cell.angle_gamma   90.00
#
_symmetry.space_group_name_H-M   'P 1'
#
loop_
_entity.id
_entity.type
_entity.pdbx_description
1 polymer ?
#
loop_
_entity_poly.entity_id
_entity_poly.type
_entity_poly.pdbx_seq_one_letter_code
_entity_poly.pdbx_strand_id
1 'polypeptide(L)'
;MVFIILFGVVAITFIVFNIQMEAYKEAAHKHTEERKNKLVEYLGYQDQYWGMLFGNPKNFSLYHEGLDSHIKKVRISMFIALASFFGLFVYLIVAYGL
;
A
#
# COMPACT_ATOMS: atom_id res chain seq x y z
N MET A 1 6.97 -6.38 27.21
CA MET A 1 6.89 -7.45 26.19
C MET A 1 5.75 -7.23 25.19
N VAL A 2 4.50 -7.04 25.64
CA VAL A 2 3.32 -6.89 24.75
C VAL A 2 3.48 -5.74 23.73
N PHE A 3 3.93 -4.56 24.18
CA PHE A 3 4.23 -3.44 23.28
C PHE A 3 5.21 -3.78 22.15
N ILE A 4 6.32 -4.46 22.46
CA ILE A 4 7.36 -4.82 21.47
C ILE A 4 6.79 -5.78 20.43
N ILE A 5 5.94 -6.72 20.84
CA ILE A 5 5.27 -7.65 19.93
C ILE A 5 4.32 -6.91 19.00
N LEU A 6 3.45 -6.05 19.54
CA LEU A 6 2.50 -5.26 18.74
C LEU A 6 3.23 -4.32 17.78
N PHE A 7 4.27 -3.63 18.24
CA PHE A 7 5.10 -2.78 17.41
C PHE A 7 5.78 -3.58 16.28
N GLY A 8 6.30 -4.77 16.59
CA GLY A 8 6.87 -5.67 15.58
C GLY A 8 5.86 -6.09 14.50
N VAL A 9 4.62 -6.41 14.90
CA VAL A 9 3.54 -6.73 13.95
C VAL A 9 3.20 -5.53 13.05
N VAL A 10 3.10 -4.32 13.61
CA VAL A 10 2.91 -3.10 12.81
C VAL A 10 4.08 -2.90 11.82
N ALA A 11 5.32 -3.04 12.28
CA ALA A 11 6.50 -2.86 11.43
C ALA A 11 6.51 -3.86 10.25
N ILE A 12 6.27 -5.15 10.53
CA ILE A 12 6.24 -6.20 9.49
C ILE A 12 5.12 -5.95 8.49
N THR A 13 3.91 -5.66 8.96
CA THR A 13 2.77 -5.43 8.08
C THR A 13 2.96 -4.18 7.21
N PHE A 14 3.60 -3.14 7.75
CA PHE A 14 3.95 -1.94 6.99
C PHE A 14 5.04 -2.21 5.93
N ILE A 15 6.07 -2.99 6.26
CA ILE A 15 7.10 -3.42 5.29
C ILE A 15 6.45 -4.21 4.15
N VAL A 16 5.59 -5.18 4.48
CA VAL A 16 4.87 -6.00 3.49
C VAL A 16 3.99 -5.14 2.59
N PHE A 17 3.28 -4.15 3.15
CA PHE A 17 2.52 -3.19 2.36
C PHE A 17 3.39 -2.40 1.38
N ASN A 18 4.55 -1.87 1.83
CA ASN A 18 5.45 -1.11 0.97
C ASN A 18 5.99 -1.96 -0.19
N ILE A 19 6.39 -3.20 0.08
CA ILE A 19 6.86 -4.14 -0.97
C ILE A 19 5.75 -4.39 -1.99
N GLN A 20 4.51 -4.61 -1.55
CA GLN A 20 3.39 -4.85 -2.45
C GLN A 20 3.03 -3.60 -3.27
N MET A 21 3.09 -2.42 -2.65
CA MET A 21 2.83 -1.14 -3.30
C MET A 21 3.88 -0.84 -4.38
N GLU A 22 5.16 -1.14 -4.11
CA GLU A 22 6.23 -1.00 -5.09
C GLU A 22 6.04 -1.97 -6.26
N ALA A 23 5.78 -3.26 -5.99
CA ALA A 23 5.49 -4.25 -7.03
C ALA A 23 4.27 -3.88 -7.88
N TYR A 24 3.26 -3.26 -7.28
CA TYR A 24 2.09 -2.75 -8.00
C TYR A 24 2.44 -1.56 -8.92
N LYS A 25 3.22 -0.58 -8.44
CA LYS A 25 3.69 0.54 -9.25
C LYS A 25 4.56 0.09 -10.41
N GLU A 26 5.46 -0.86 -10.16
CA GLU A 26 6.31 -1.45 -11.20
C GLU A 26 5.48 -2.23 -12.24
N ALA A 27 4.49 -3.02 -11.80
CA ALA A 27 3.61 -3.73 -12.71
C ALA A 27 2.83 -2.76 -13.60
N ALA A 28 2.36 -1.64 -13.06
CA ALA A 28 1.59 -0.64 -13.79
C ALA A 28 2.42 0.11 -14.84
N HIS A 29 3.75 0.13 -14.73
CA HIS A 29 4.65 0.82 -15.67
C HIS A 29 5.46 -0.13 -16.55
N LYS A 30 5.20 -1.45 -16.46
CA LYS A 30 5.94 -2.46 -17.22
C LYS A 30 5.79 -2.32 -18.75
N HIS A 31 4.78 -1.60 -19.22
CA HIS A 31 4.49 -1.38 -20.64
C HIS A 31 4.81 0.04 -21.15
N THR A 32 5.24 0.95 -20.28
CA THR A 32 5.63 2.31 -20.67
C THR A 32 7.14 2.33 -20.88
N GLU A 33 7.60 2.44 -22.14
CA GLU A 33 9.02 2.33 -22.52
C GLU A 33 9.94 3.43 -21.97
N GLU A 34 9.41 4.50 -21.37
CA GLU A 34 10.21 5.65 -20.98
C GLU A 34 10.81 5.51 -19.57
N ARG A 35 11.96 4.82 -19.52
CA ARG A 35 12.81 4.69 -18.34
C ARG A 35 13.49 6.00 -17.89
N LYS A 36 12.93 7.18 -18.17
CA LYS A 36 13.51 8.48 -17.80
C LYS A 36 12.74 9.09 -16.63
N ASN A 37 13.36 9.01 -15.46
CA ASN A 37 12.90 9.48 -14.15
C ASN A 37 11.67 8.77 -13.57
N LYS A 38 11.81 7.47 -13.26
CA LYS A 38 10.88 6.67 -12.43
C LYS A 38 10.29 7.45 -11.25
N LEU A 39 11.08 8.30 -10.59
CA LEU A 39 10.63 9.06 -9.42
C LEU A 39 9.63 10.17 -9.77
N VAL A 40 9.87 10.92 -10.85
CA VAL A 40 8.99 12.00 -11.31
C VAL A 40 7.69 11.42 -11.87
N GLU A 41 7.80 10.31 -12.59
CA GLU A 41 6.67 9.59 -13.15
C GLU A 41 5.78 8.98 -12.05
N TYR A 42 6.38 8.34 -11.04
CA TYR A 42 5.65 7.81 -9.88
C TYR A 42 4.93 8.87 -9.06
N LEU A 43 5.50 10.07 -8.96
CA LEU A 43 4.84 11.20 -8.31
C LEU A 43 3.71 11.77 -9.19
N GLY A 44 3.91 11.83 -10.51
CA GLY A 44 2.91 12.31 -11.48
C GLY A 44 1.67 11.42 -11.57
N TYR A 45 1.81 10.12 -11.34
CA TYR A 45 0.70 9.16 -11.38
C TYR A 45 0.17 8.75 -9.99
N GLN A 46 0.59 9.43 -8.93
CA GLN A 46 0.18 9.12 -7.57
C GLN A 46 -1.35 9.05 -7.41
N ASP A 47 -2.06 10.02 -7.97
CA ASP A 47 -3.53 10.05 -7.93
C ASP A 47 -4.17 8.89 -8.68
N GLN A 48 -3.54 8.43 -9.77
CA GLN A 48 -4.03 7.27 -10.52
C GLN A 48 -3.81 5.97 -9.74
N TYR A 49 -2.66 5.80 -9.06
CA TYR A 49 -2.41 4.64 -8.21
C TYR A 49 -3.43 4.53 -7.07
N TRP A 50 -3.66 5.62 -6.36
CA TRP A 50 -4.64 5.64 -5.28
C TRP A 50 -6.07 5.53 -5.81
N GLY A 51 -6.37 6.17 -6.94
CA GLY A 51 -7.65 6.06 -7.63
C GLY A 51 -7.98 4.64 -8.07
N MET A 52 -7.00 3.88 -8.57
CA MET A 52 -7.17 2.45 -8.85
C MET A 52 -7.30 1.61 -7.57
N LEU A 53 -6.61 1.97 -6.50
CA LEU A 53 -6.68 1.26 -5.22
C LEU A 53 -8.00 1.50 -4.46
N PHE A 54 -8.68 2.62 -4.66
CA PHE A 54 -9.89 2.95 -3.89
C PHE A 54 -11.16 3.17 -4.73
N GLY A 55 -11.00 3.44 -6.03
CA GLY A 55 -12.08 3.64 -6.97
C GLY A 55 -12.23 2.47 -7.95
N ASN A 56 -12.75 2.78 -9.14
CA ASN A 56 -12.88 1.84 -10.25
C ASN A 56 -11.58 1.83 -11.08
N PRO A 57 -10.77 0.76 -11.05
CA PRO A 57 -9.48 0.71 -11.73
C PRO A 57 -9.56 1.00 -13.23
N LYS A 58 -10.66 0.57 -13.88
CA LYS A 58 -10.86 0.69 -15.33
C LYS A 58 -10.96 2.14 -15.84
N ASN A 59 -11.14 3.11 -14.93
CA ASN A 59 -11.24 4.53 -15.28
C ASN A 59 -9.87 5.20 -15.43
N PHE A 60 -8.77 4.51 -15.13
CA PHE A 60 -7.42 5.08 -15.11
C PHE A 60 -6.59 4.58 -16.29
N SER A 61 -5.82 5.48 -16.90
CA SER A 61 -5.01 5.18 -18.10
C SER A 61 -3.92 4.13 -17.86
N LEU A 62 -3.46 3.99 -16.61
CA LEU A 62 -2.46 3.01 -16.21
C LEU A 62 -3.01 1.59 -16.00
N TYR A 63 -4.33 1.42 -16.04
CA TYR A 63 -4.94 0.14 -15.78
C TYR A 63 -4.82 -0.84 -16.95
N HIS A 64 -4.57 -2.09 -16.61
CA HIS A 64 -4.64 -3.25 -17.50
C HIS A 64 -5.01 -4.49 -16.66
N GLU A 65 -5.58 -5.53 -17.27
CA GLU A 65 -6.11 -6.71 -16.55
C GLU A 65 -5.07 -7.42 -15.66
N GLY A 66 -3.80 -7.37 -16.06
CA GLY A 66 -2.69 -7.88 -15.24
C GLY A 66 -2.51 -7.21 -13.86
N LEU A 67 -3.12 -6.05 -13.61
CA LEU A 67 -3.03 -5.32 -12.34
C LEU A 67 -4.05 -5.79 -11.30
N ASP A 68 -5.12 -6.49 -11.66
CA ASP A 68 -6.20 -6.84 -10.73
C ASP A 68 -5.69 -7.61 -9.50
N SER A 69 -4.79 -8.56 -9.73
CA SER A 69 -4.15 -9.34 -8.66
C SER A 69 -3.28 -8.46 -7.76
N HIS A 70 -2.55 -7.50 -8.33
CA HIS A 70 -1.71 -6.57 -7.58
C HIS A 70 -2.54 -5.58 -6.76
N ILE A 71 -3.56 -4.98 -7.36
CA ILE A 71 -4.51 -4.07 -6.70
C ILE A 71 -5.15 -4.77 -5.50
N LYS A 72 -5.63 -6.00 -5.68
CA LYS A 72 -6.24 -6.79 -4.60
C LYS A 72 -5.25 -7.07 -3.47
N LYS A 73 -4.02 -7.47 -3.79
CA LYS A 73 -2.96 -7.71 -2.78
C LYS A 73 -2.65 -6.44 -1.98
N VAL A 74 -2.41 -5.33 -2.66
CA VAL A 74 -2.12 -4.03 -2.03
C VAL A 74 -3.26 -3.57 -1.13
N ARG A 75 -4.52 -3.70 -1.56
CA ARG A 75 -5.69 -3.37 -0.72
C ARG A 75 -5.72 -4.20 0.55
N ILE A 76 -5.47 -5.51 0.46
CA ILE A 76 -5.46 -6.41 1.61
C ILE A 76 -4.31 -6.06 2.57
N SER A 77 -3.09 -5.90 2.07
CA SER A 77 -1.93 -5.57 2.91
C SER A 77 -2.08 -4.21 3.58
N MET A 78 -2.63 -3.22 2.89
CA MET A 78 -2.95 -1.93 3.47
C MET A 78 -4.00 -2.04 4.59
N PHE A 79 -5.06 -2.83 4.39
CA PHE A 79 -6.06 -3.06 5.43
C PHE A 79 -5.45 -3.74 6.67
N ILE A 80 -4.57 -4.73 6.47
CA ILE A 80 -3.87 -5.41 7.56
C ILE A 80 -2.93 -4.43 8.29
N ALA A 81 -2.19 -3.59 7.57
CA ALA A 81 -1.31 -2.58 8.16
C ALA A 81 -2.11 -1.56 8.98
N LEU A 82 -3.23 -1.08 8.45
CA LEU A 82 -4.14 -0.17 9.16
C LEU A 82 -4.75 -0.82 10.40
N ALA A 83 -5.23 -2.06 10.30
CA ALA A 83 -5.79 -2.80 11.42
C ALA A 83 -4.75 -3.05 12.52
N SER A 84 -3.51 -3.39 12.12
CA SER A 84 -2.40 -3.57 13.06
C SER A 84 -2.05 -2.28 13.77
N PHE A 85 -1.97 -1.17 13.02
CA PHE A 85 -1.74 0.16 13.58
C PHE A 85 -2.84 0.57 14.55
N PHE A 86 -4.11 0.36 14.17
CA PHE A 86 -5.26 0.64 15.02
C PHE A 86 -5.24 -0.20 16.30
N GLY A 87 -4.86 -1.48 16.20
CA GLY A 87 -4.68 -2.35 17.37
C GLY A 87 -3.61 -1.84 18.33
N LEU A 88 -2.47 -1.37 17.81
CA LEU A 88 -1.44 -0.72 18.62
C LEU A 88 -1.96 0.58 19.26
N PHE A 89 -2.70 1.39 18.51
CA PHE A 89 -3.27 2.64 19.01
C PHE A 89 -4.26 2.40 20.15
N VAL A 90 -5.20 1.46 20.00
CA VAL A 90 -6.13 1.07 21.07
C VAL A 90 -5.37 0.53 22.29
N TYR A 91 -4.33 -0.28 22.09
CA TYR A 91 -3.48 -0.74 23.18
C TYR A 91 -2.82 0.42 23.94
N LEU A 92 -2.31 1.44 23.22
CA LEU A 92 -1.71 2.61 23.86
C LEU A 92 -2.75 3.40 24.68
N ILE A 93 -3.95 3.62 24.15
CA ILE A 93 -5.04 4.29 24.87
C ILE A 93 -5.34 3.54 26.18
N VAL A 94 -5.58 2.23 26.10
CA VAL A 94 -5.94 1.40 27.25
C VAL A 94 -4.79 1.28 28.25
N ALA A 95 -3.56 1.12 27.79
CA ALA A 95 -2.40 0.93 28.65
C ALA A 95 -1.97 2.21 29.39
N TYR A 96 -2.16 3.38 28.78
CA TYR A 96 -1.74 4.67 29.33
C TYR A 96 -2.89 5.54 29.85
N GLY A 97 -4.15 5.10 29.72
CA GLY A 97 -5.33 5.80 30.23
C GLY A 97 -5.63 7.13 29.53
N LEU A 98 -5.31 7.20 28.24
CA LEU A 98 -5.55 8.36 27.36
C LEU A 98 -7.00 8.45 26.89
#